data_AF-E2CC18-F1
#
_entry.id   AF-E2CC18-F1
#
_cell.length_a   1.000
_cell.length_b   1.000
_cell.length_c   1.000
_cell.angle_alpha   90.00
_cell.angle_beta   90.00
_cell.angle_gamma   90.00
#
_symmetry.space_group_name_H-M   'P 1'
#
loop_
_entity.id
_entity.type
_entity.pdbx_description
1 polymer ?
#
loop_
_entity_poly.entity_id
_entity_poly.type
_entity_poly.pdbx_seq_one_letter_code
_entity_poly.pdbx_strand_id
1 'polypeptide(L)'
;MKKIFESVIPDGFEYIEIEKVWAEKQACPIPGGPFYLANLLVERDTWDDELTEIYPMTRVDGTRYESIDGTKKFVQKSKLHGATIWRECRTNHVLCTQEVKDILQKAGVQGIHFQSVRVSDK
;
A
#
# COMPACT_ATOMS: atom_id res chain seq x y z
N MET A 1 3.66 -9.80 -11.11
CA MET A 1 3.04 -9.13 -9.94
C MET A 1 1.51 -9.29 -9.94
N LYS A 2 0.77 -8.87 -10.99
CA LYS A 2 -0.70 -9.05 -11.12
C LYS A 2 -1.23 -10.42 -10.66
N LYS A 3 -0.75 -11.51 -11.27
CA LYS A 3 -1.16 -12.88 -10.93
C LYS A 3 -0.95 -13.27 -9.46
N ILE A 4 0.07 -12.72 -8.81
CA ILE A 4 0.34 -13.00 -7.38
C ILE A 4 -0.72 -12.32 -6.53
N PHE A 5 -1.01 -11.04 -6.80
CA PHE A 5 -2.06 -10.32 -6.09
C PHE A 5 -3.44 -10.95 -6.31
N GLU A 6 -3.77 -11.37 -7.52
CA GLU A 6 -5.02 -12.09 -7.82
C GLU A 6 -5.14 -13.43 -7.04
N SER A 7 -4.01 -14.08 -6.71
CA SER A 7 -4.02 -15.30 -5.88
C SER A 7 -4.14 -15.03 -4.37
N VAL A 8 -3.78 -13.83 -3.91
CA VAL A 8 -3.76 -13.46 -2.48
C VAL A 8 -5.06 -12.75 -2.09
N ILE A 9 -5.52 -11.82 -2.91
CA ILE A 9 -6.86 -11.22 -2.79
C ILE A 9 -7.52 -11.27 -4.17
N PRO A 10 -8.31 -12.32 -4.43
CA PRO A 10 -9.24 -12.32 -5.55
C PRO A 10 -10.13 -11.08 -5.47
N ASP A 11 -10.29 -10.37 -6.60
CA ASP A 11 -11.11 -9.16 -6.73
C ASP A 11 -10.68 -7.96 -5.85
N GLY A 12 -9.50 -8.04 -5.22
CA GLY A 12 -8.97 -6.95 -4.38
C GLY A 12 -8.41 -5.77 -5.15
N PHE A 13 -8.16 -5.96 -6.45
CA PHE A 13 -7.52 -4.98 -7.30
C PHE A 13 -8.29 -4.78 -8.60
N GLU A 14 -8.44 -3.53 -8.99
CA GLU A 14 -8.68 -3.15 -10.38
C GLU A 14 -7.34 -2.90 -11.06
N TYR A 15 -7.19 -3.34 -12.31
CA TYR A 15 -5.99 -3.15 -13.09
C TYR A 15 -6.26 -2.33 -14.34
N ILE A 16 -5.57 -1.20 -14.47
CA ILE A 16 -5.59 -0.40 -15.69
C ILE A 16 -4.34 -0.75 -16.48
N GLU A 17 -4.54 -1.37 -17.65
CA GLU A 17 -3.45 -1.69 -18.57
C GLU A 17 -2.90 -0.42 -19.21
N ILE A 18 -1.58 -0.30 -19.23
CA ILE A 18 -0.87 0.77 -19.94
C ILE A 18 0.25 0.15 -20.77
N GLU A 19 0.40 0.64 -22.00
CA GLU A 19 1.38 0.08 -22.93
C GLU A 19 2.82 0.45 -22.56
N LYS A 20 3.02 1.65 -22.00
CA LYS A 20 4.33 2.23 -21.79
C LYS A 20 4.40 2.93 -20.44
N VAL A 21 5.51 2.72 -19.75
CA VAL A 21 5.89 3.48 -18.55
C VAL A 21 7.17 4.25 -18.87
N TRP A 22 7.22 5.51 -18.46
CA TRP A 22 8.40 6.35 -18.62
C TRP A 22 9.26 6.34 -17.36
N ALA A 23 10.55 6.03 -17.50
CA ALA A 23 11.51 6.13 -16.41
C ALA A 23 12.13 7.53 -16.41
N GLU A 24 11.65 8.41 -15.52
CA GLU A 24 12.09 9.81 -15.47
C GLU A 24 13.60 9.96 -15.26
N LYS A 25 14.19 9.17 -14.35
CA LYS A 25 15.62 9.26 -14.01
C LYS A 25 16.54 8.89 -15.18
N GLN A 26 16.11 7.96 -16.03
CA GLN A 26 16.88 7.48 -17.19
C GLN A 26 16.44 8.17 -18.50
N ALA A 27 15.41 9.00 -18.45
CA ALA A 27 14.80 9.66 -19.60
C ALA A 27 14.52 8.70 -20.78
N CYS A 28 13.99 7.52 -20.47
CA CYS A 28 13.70 6.49 -21.47
C CYS A 28 12.42 5.71 -21.14
N PRO A 29 11.77 5.08 -22.14
CA PRO A 29 10.68 4.15 -21.86
C PRO A 29 11.23 2.89 -21.19
N ILE A 30 10.51 2.40 -20.17
CA ILE A 30 10.83 1.10 -19.58
C ILE A 30 10.54 0.02 -20.64
N PRO A 31 11.53 -0.79 -21.03
CA PRO A 31 11.32 -1.85 -22.01
C PRO A 31 10.40 -2.94 -21.43
N GLY A 32 9.57 -3.53 -22.30
CA GLY A 32 8.61 -4.58 -21.94
C GLY A 32 7.16 -4.09 -21.97
N GLY A 33 6.25 -4.93 -21.46
CA GLY A 33 4.81 -4.67 -21.40
C GLY A 33 3.96 -5.92 -21.65
N PRO A 34 2.64 -5.85 -21.46
CA PRO A 34 1.91 -4.70 -20.91
C PRO A 34 2.22 -4.44 -19.42
N PHE A 35 2.11 -3.17 -19.01
CA PHE A 35 2.20 -2.77 -17.59
C PHE A 35 0.79 -2.57 -17.03
N TYR A 36 0.66 -2.64 -15.71
CA TYR A 36 -0.63 -2.49 -15.04
C TYR A 36 -0.50 -1.54 -13.85
N LEU A 37 -1.33 -0.50 -13.83
CA LEU A 37 -1.59 0.28 -12.63
C LEU A 37 -2.55 -0.51 -11.75
N ALA A 38 -2.13 -0.84 -10.53
CA ALA A 38 -2.89 -1.66 -9.59
C ALA A 38 -3.62 -0.79 -8.57
N ASN A 39 -4.94 -0.70 -8.70
CA ASN A 39 -5.82 0.01 -7.78
C ASN A 39 -6.31 -0.97 -6.71
N LEU A 40 -5.75 -0.93 -5.51
CA LEU A 40 -6.26 -1.68 -4.37
C LEU A 40 -7.62 -1.12 -3.94
N LEU A 41 -8.68 -1.93 -4.06
CA LEU A 41 -10.07 -1.58 -3.80
C LEU A 41 -10.49 -1.78 -2.34
N VAL A 42 -9.72 -2.58 -1.59
CA VAL A 42 -10.02 -2.88 -0.18
C VAL A 42 -9.53 -1.74 0.69
N GLU A 43 -10.45 -0.94 1.21
CA GLU A 43 -10.16 0.15 2.15
C GLU A 43 -10.55 -0.22 3.58
N ARG A 44 -9.72 0.18 4.55
CA ARG A 44 -10.04 0.04 5.98
C ARG A 44 -9.44 1.18 6.79
N ASP A 45 -10.22 1.72 7.73
CA ASP A 45 -9.71 2.53 8.83
C ASP A 45 -9.11 1.56 9.87
N THR A 46 -7.80 1.64 10.11
CA THR A 46 -7.11 0.71 11.03
C THR A 46 -6.11 1.38 11.97
N TRP A 47 -5.80 2.65 11.79
CA TRP A 47 -4.90 3.36 12.69
C TRP A 47 -5.46 3.41 14.11
N ASP A 48 -4.54 3.37 15.08
CA ASP A 48 -4.81 3.72 16.46
C ASP A 48 -4.64 5.23 16.62
N ASP A 49 -5.75 5.95 16.72
CA ASP A 49 -5.79 7.42 16.81
C ASP A 49 -5.04 7.99 18.02
N GLU A 50 -4.87 7.20 19.08
CA GLU A 50 -4.17 7.65 20.29
C GLU A 50 -2.66 7.44 20.20
N LEU A 51 -2.21 6.46 19.41
CA LEU A 51 -0.79 6.07 19.34
C LEU A 51 -0.15 6.44 18.00
N THR A 52 -0.95 6.74 16.99
CA THR A 52 -0.50 7.14 15.65
C THR A 52 -0.59 8.64 15.51
N GLU A 53 0.55 9.29 15.30
CA GLU A 53 0.58 10.74 15.07
C GLU A 53 0.33 11.02 13.58
N ILE A 54 -0.91 11.42 13.30
CA ILE A 54 -1.38 11.85 11.97
C ILE A 54 -1.47 13.37 11.94
N TYR A 55 -0.88 13.99 10.93
CA TYR A 55 -0.92 15.43 10.74
C TYR A 55 -1.31 15.82 9.31
N PRO A 56 -2.04 16.93 9.14
CA PRO A 56 -2.40 17.43 7.82
C PRO A 56 -1.18 18.04 7.14
N MET A 57 -1.04 17.77 5.85
CA MET A 57 -0.03 18.31 4.97
C MET A 57 -0.71 18.96 3.76
N THR A 58 -0.07 19.99 3.21
CA THR A 58 -0.52 20.66 1.98
C THR A 58 0.51 20.40 0.90
N ARG A 59 0.07 19.88 -0.24
CA ARG A 59 0.89 19.71 -1.44
C ARG A 59 1.17 21.06 -2.09
N VAL A 60 2.14 21.08 -3.00
CA VAL A 60 2.51 22.30 -3.77
C VAL A 60 1.32 22.87 -4.55
N ASP A 61 0.42 22.01 -5.02
CA ASP A 61 -0.81 22.38 -5.74
C ASP A 61 -1.96 22.87 -4.84
N GLY A 62 -1.73 22.96 -3.52
CA GLY A 62 -2.72 23.39 -2.53
C GLY A 62 -3.66 22.27 -2.04
N THR A 63 -3.57 21.06 -2.59
CA THR A 63 -4.38 19.92 -2.11
C THR A 63 -3.90 19.45 -0.74
N ARG A 64 -4.83 19.02 0.11
CA ARG A 64 -4.52 18.52 1.46
C ARG A 64 -4.43 16.99 1.48
N TYR A 65 -3.59 16.45 2.36
CA TYR A 65 -3.53 15.03 2.67
C TYR A 65 -3.07 14.81 4.12
N GLU A 66 -3.37 13.65 4.68
CA GLU A 66 -2.89 13.25 5.99
C GLU A 66 -1.59 12.45 5.87
N SER A 67 -0.60 12.77 6.70
CA SER A 67 0.70 12.11 6.78
C SER A 67 0.92 11.55 8.19
N ILE A 68 1.76 10.52 8.31
CA ILE A 68 2.11 9.89 9.58
C ILE A 68 3.59 10.11 9.88
N ASP A 69 3.94 10.35 11.14
CA ASP A 69 5.34 10.30 11.59
C ASP A 69 5.89 8.87 11.40
N GLY A 70 7.03 8.76 10.75
CA GLY A 70 7.74 7.51 10.49
C GLY A 70 7.89 6.57 11.70
N THR A 71 7.93 7.11 12.92
CA THR A 71 8.24 6.39 14.17
C THR A 71 7.03 5.91 14.96
N LYS A 72 5.85 6.50 14.76
CA LYS A 72 4.63 6.24 15.56
C LYS A 72 3.51 5.74 14.66
N LYS A 73 3.64 4.49 14.22
CA LYS A 73 2.67 3.79 13.35
C LYS A 73 2.08 2.61 14.10
N PHE A 74 0.83 2.73 14.54
CA PHE A 74 0.13 1.69 15.29
C PHE A 74 -1.21 1.38 14.66
N VAL A 75 -1.49 0.11 14.39
CA VAL A 75 -2.83 -0.35 13.99
C VAL A 75 -3.52 -1.02 15.17
N GLN A 76 -4.83 -0.80 15.31
CA GLN A 76 -5.62 -1.44 16.37
C GLN A 76 -5.93 -2.89 16.02
N LYS A 77 -5.58 -3.83 16.90
CA LYS A 77 -5.78 -5.28 16.68
C LYS A 77 -7.23 -5.64 16.42
N SER A 78 -8.15 -5.01 17.14
CA SER A 78 -9.60 -5.18 16.98
C SER A 78 -10.09 -4.88 15.55
N LYS A 79 -9.42 -3.98 14.84
CA LYS A 79 -9.75 -3.58 13.45
C LYS A 79 -9.10 -4.48 12.37
N LEU A 80 -8.28 -5.48 12.74
CA LEU A 80 -7.54 -6.32 11.79
C LEU A 80 -8.24 -7.62 11.39
N HIS A 81 -9.45 -7.90 11.91
CA HIS A 81 -10.14 -9.15 11.61
C HIS A 81 -10.41 -9.29 10.10
N GLY A 82 -9.96 -10.41 9.51
CA GLY A 82 -10.08 -10.67 8.07
C GLY A 82 -9.22 -9.76 7.19
N ALA A 83 -8.26 -9.01 7.76
CA ALA A 83 -7.36 -8.16 7.00
C ALA A 83 -6.17 -8.93 6.45
N THR A 84 -5.83 -8.68 5.18
CA THR A 84 -4.73 -9.31 4.45
C THR A 84 -3.84 -8.25 3.81
N ILE A 85 -4.35 -7.51 2.84
CA ILE A 85 -3.77 -6.26 2.31
C ILE A 85 -4.90 -5.26 2.07
N TRP A 86 -4.69 -4.01 2.45
CA TRP A 86 -5.69 -2.95 2.36
C TRP A 86 -5.04 -1.59 2.21
N ARG A 87 -5.80 -0.65 1.66
CA ARG A 87 -5.49 0.77 1.67
C ARG A 87 -6.08 1.38 2.94
N GLU A 88 -5.28 2.14 3.65
CA GLU A 88 -5.76 2.89 4.78
C GLU A 88 -6.48 4.15 4.30
N CYS A 89 -7.72 4.36 4.76
CA CYS A 89 -8.64 5.36 4.19
C CYS A 89 -8.22 6.82 4.46
N ARG A 90 -7.51 7.08 5.56
CA ARG A 90 -7.09 8.40 5.99
C ARG A 90 -5.80 8.83 5.31
N THR A 91 -4.81 7.94 5.33
CA THR A 91 -3.44 8.28 4.95
C THR A 91 -3.00 7.66 3.62
N ASN A 92 -3.87 6.88 2.98
CA ASN A 92 -3.62 6.19 1.70
C ASN A 92 -2.44 5.21 1.73
N HIS A 93 -1.90 4.88 2.90
CA HIS A 93 -0.86 3.87 3.03
C HIS A 93 -1.42 2.50 2.64
N VAL A 94 -0.63 1.70 1.93
CA VAL A 94 -0.95 0.30 1.69
C VAL A 94 -0.34 -0.53 2.81
N LEU A 95 -1.20 -1.21 3.56
CA LEU A 95 -0.82 -2.08 4.67
C LEU A 95 -1.10 -3.53 4.31
N CYS A 96 -0.29 -4.44 4.85
CA CYS A 96 -0.49 -5.86 4.66
C CYS A 96 -0.03 -6.66 5.87
N THR A 97 -0.54 -7.88 6.00
CA THR A 97 -0.08 -8.85 7.00
C THR A 97 1.30 -9.39 6.62
N GLN A 98 1.98 -9.98 7.62
CA GLN A 98 3.26 -10.64 7.40
C GLN A 98 3.16 -11.78 6.37
N GLU A 99 2.03 -12.50 6.35
CA GLU A 99 1.76 -13.56 5.37
C GLU A 99 1.82 -13.04 3.92
N VAL A 100 1.18 -11.91 3.63
CA VAL A 100 1.21 -11.30 2.29
C VAL A 100 2.63 -10.88 1.92
N LYS A 101 3.37 -10.29 2.86
CA LYS A 101 4.79 -9.94 2.65
C LYS A 101 5.61 -11.17 2.30
N ASP A 102 5.45 -12.27 3.03
CA ASP A 102 6.21 -13.51 2.81
C ASP A 102 5.90 -14.11 1.42
N ILE A 103 4.63 -14.08 0.99
CA ILE A 103 4.22 -14.52 -0.35
C ILE A 103 4.90 -13.67 -1.43
N LEU A 104 4.88 -12.34 -1.28
CA LEU A 104 5.50 -11.42 -2.25
C LEU A 104 7.02 -11.59 -2.32
N GLN A 105 7.68 -11.76 -1.17
CA GLN A 105 9.12 -12.01 -1.10
C GLN A 105 9.51 -13.36 -1.71
N LYS A 106 8.76 -14.43 -1.39
CA LYS A 106 8.98 -15.77 -1.95
C LYS A 106 8.78 -15.81 -3.46
N ALA A 107 7.85 -15.02 -3.98
CA ALA A 107 7.62 -14.89 -5.42
C ALA A 107 8.70 -14.06 -6.15
N GLY A 108 9.71 -13.55 -5.44
CA GLY A 108 10.82 -12.80 -6.02
C GLY A 108 10.42 -11.42 -6.55
N VAL A 109 9.33 -10.85 -6.03
CA VAL A 109 8.85 -9.53 -6.46
C VAL A 109 9.87 -8.47 -6.06
N GLN A 110 10.42 -7.76 -7.04
CA GLN A 110 11.34 -6.65 -6.84
C GLN A 110 10.61 -5.31 -6.88
N GLY A 111 11.24 -4.26 -6.33
CA GLY A 111 10.71 -2.89 -6.36
C GLY A 111 9.65 -2.59 -5.29
N ILE A 112 9.44 -3.48 -4.32
CA ILE A 112 8.59 -3.23 -3.14
C ILE A 112 9.46 -3.09 -1.90
N HIS A 113 9.27 -2.01 -1.15
CA HIS A 113 9.87 -1.81 0.16
C HIS A 113 8.82 -2.01 1.26
N PHE A 114 9.17 -2.78 2.29
CA PHE A 114 8.30 -3.02 3.44
C PHE A 114 8.85 -2.34 4.68
N GLN A 115 7.97 -1.64 5.40
CA GLN A 115 8.26 -1.07 6.71
C GLN A 115 7.32 -1.69 7.75
N SER A 116 7.87 -2.11 8.89
CA SER A 116 7.06 -2.67 9.98
C SER A 116 6.18 -1.60 10.63
N VAL A 117 4.95 -2.00 10.96
CA VAL A 117 3.97 -1.22 11.72
C VAL A 117 3.65 -1.99 13.00
N ARG A 118 3.45 -1.28 14.11
CA ARG A 118 3.14 -1.91 15.41
C ARG A 118 1.65 -2.18 15.52
N VAL A 119 1.29 -3.16 16.33
CA VAL A 119 -0.11 -3.48 16.65
C VAL A 119 -0.37 -3.13 18.11
N SER A 120 -1.43 -2.38 18.38
CA SER A 120 -1.91 -2.12 19.75
C SER A 120 -3.00 -3.13 20.12
N ASP A 121 -3.05 -3.54 21.38
CA ASP A 121 -4.04 -4.51 21.88
C ASP A 121 -5.44 -3.92 22.15
N LYS A 122 -5.64 -2.64 21.81
CA LYS A 122 -6.93 -1.96 21.97
C LYS A 122 -7.98 -2.47 20.97
#